data_AF-A0A150P8P1-F1
#
_entry.id   AF-A0A150P8P1-F1
#
_cell.length_a   1.000
_cell.length_b   1.000
_cell.length_c   1.000
_cell.angle_alpha   90.00
_cell.angle_beta   90.00
_cell.angle_gamma   90.00
#
_symmetry.space_group_name_H-M   'P 1'
#
loop_
_entity.id
_entity.type
_entity.pdbx_description
1 polymer ?
#
loop_
_entity_poly.entity_id
_entity_poly.type
_entity_poly.pdbx_seq_one_letter_code
_entity_poly.pdbx_strand_id
1 'polypeptide(L)'
;MTSARRLSTLVRRPTRAEVLQAADDYIAYFPLEQPCERARELREAVLTWREGEEIPQAVYEATRRFVLSLGVREPAGGWENDDGYQVRAIDRDTDEADPPPEAEAAGAPRSYGDASKKAARLAQAVAGAVNIAGALASPRSWAKATSWPSREHLVEHVDELLSAFGAELDQQRFAAPARRLRALLSAWEPAPEVPADVSEAARDLLAALGIEAPPGGWDAPEGAPEAPSNDCG
;
A
#
# COMPACT_ATOMS: atom_id res chain seq x y z
N MET A 1 6.61 1.03 0.76
CA MET A 1 5.67 1.06 -0.38
C MET A 1 4.44 1.87 -0.02
N THR A 2 4.55 3.20 -0.04
CA THR A 2 3.56 4.13 0.57
C THR A 2 2.89 5.07 -0.45
N SER A 3 3.24 4.96 -1.72
CA SER A 3 2.94 5.99 -2.73
C SER A 3 1.67 5.71 -3.55
N ALA A 4 1.44 4.46 -3.98
CA ALA A 4 0.24 4.08 -4.74
C ALA A 4 -1.08 4.28 -3.96
N ARG A 5 -1.09 3.87 -2.69
CA ARG A 5 -2.28 3.94 -1.81
C ARG A 5 -2.58 5.36 -1.33
N ARG A 6 -1.55 6.21 -1.17
CA ARG A 6 -1.73 7.64 -0.85
C ARG A 6 -2.44 8.38 -1.99
N LEU A 7 -2.10 8.03 -3.24
CA LEU A 7 -2.70 8.63 -4.43
C LEU A 7 -4.17 8.21 -4.61
N SER A 8 -4.53 6.95 -4.32
CA SER A 8 -5.95 6.52 -4.30
C SER A 8 -6.75 7.09 -3.12
N THR A 9 -6.10 7.57 -2.05
CA THR A 9 -6.75 8.25 -0.92
C THR A 9 -6.80 9.77 -1.04
N LEU A 10 -6.35 10.36 -2.17
CA LEU A 10 -6.54 11.78 -2.51
C LEU A 10 -8.00 12.15 -2.83
N VAL A 11 -8.93 11.33 -2.36
CA VAL A 11 -10.38 11.46 -2.52
C VAL A 11 -10.95 12.63 -1.71
N ARG A 12 -10.19 13.19 -0.75
CA ARG A 12 -10.54 14.46 -0.11
C ARG A 12 -9.54 15.53 -0.53
N ARG A 13 -9.90 16.31 -1.56
CA ARG A 13 -9.23 17.55 -2.03
C ARG A 13 -7.77 17.63 -1.57
N PRO A 14 -6.86 16.87 -2.21
CA PRO A 14 -5.48 16.81 -1.78
C PRO A 14 -4.87 18.20 -1.86
N THR A 15 -3.89 18.49 -1.02
CA THR A 15 -3.06 19.68 -1.22
C THR A 15 -2.03 19.40 -2.30
N ARG A 16 -1.58 20.44 -2.99
CA ARG A 16 -0.50 20.29 -3.99
C ARG A 16 0.74 19.66 -3.38
N ALA A 17 1.07 20.03 -2.14
CA ALA A 17 2.21 19.50 -1.40
C ALA A 17 2.11 17.98 -1.16
N GLU A 18 0.93 17.47 -0.81
CA GLU A 18 0.72 16.04 -0.61
C GLU A 18 0.91 15.23 -1.89
N VAL A 19 0.43 15.75 -3.04
CA VAL A 19 0.60 15.07 -4.33
C VAL A 19 2.06 15.09 -4.77
N LEU A 20 2.78 16.21 -4.59
CA LEU A 20 4.22 16.31 -4.90
C LEU A 20 5.03 15.32 -4.06
N GLN A 21 4.80 15.29 -2.74
CA GLN A 21 5.50 14.37 -1.85
C GLN A 21 5.25 12.90 -2.25
N ALA A 22 4.01 12.54 -2.58
CA ALA A 22 3.68 11.18 -3.00
C ALA A 22 4.37 10.78 -4.32
N ALA A 23 4.49 11.72 -5.27
CA ALA A 23 5.20 11.49 -6.53
C ALA A 23 6.72 11.37 -6.30
N ASP A 24 7.32 12.26 -5.49
CA ASP A 24 8.74 12.22 -5.15
C ASP A 24 9.11 10.93 -4.41
N ASP A 25 8.29 10.52 -3.43
CA ASP A 25 8.43 9.24 -2.73
C ASP A 25 8.34 8.05 -3.71
N TYR A 26 7.44 8.11 -4.70
CA TYR A 26 7.35 7.05 -5.70
C TYR A 26 8.63 6.95 -6.53
N ILE A 27 9.10 8.08 -7.07
CA ILE A 27 10.28 8.14 -7.94
C ILE A 27 11.54 7.67 -7.20
N ALA A 28 11.67 8.00 -5.91
CA ALA A 28 12.85 7.69 -5.12
C ALA A 28 12.94 6.19 -4.75
N TYR A 29 11.81 5.52 -4.53
CA TYR A 29 11.79 4.21 -3.87
C TYR A 29 11.23 3.06 -4.72
N PHE A 30 10.70 3.31 -5.93
CA PHE A 30 10.16 2.26 -6.79
C PHE A 30 11.09 1.88 -7.96
N PRO A 31 11.35 0.57 -8.18
CA PRO A 31 12.31 0.11 -9.19
C PRO A 31 11.74 -0.02 -10.61
N LEU A 32 10.42 0.14 -10.79
CA LEU A 32 9.78 -0.05 -12.11
C LEU A 32 9.86 1.22 -12.95
N GLU A 33 10.54 1.15 -14.11
CA GLU A 33 10.78 2.30 -14.98
C GLU A 33 9.48 2.96 -15.48
N GLN A 34 8.54 2.18 -16.00
CA GLN A 34 7.31 2.70 -16.59
C GLN A 34 6.43 3.46 -15.56
N PRO A 35 6.13 2.92 -14.36
CA PRO A 35 5.48 3.70 -13.31
C PRO A 35 6.27 4.91 -12.82
N CYS A 36 7.60 4.85 -12.80
CA CYS A 36 8.44 5.99 -12.44
C CYS A 36 8.37 7.12 -13.46
N GLU A 37 8.29 6.83 -14.76
CA GLU A 37 8.03 7.83 -15.80
C GLU A 37 6.67 8.51 -15.60
N ARG A 38 5.63 7.73 -15.30
CA ARG A 38 4.29 8.29 -15.02
C ARG A 38 4.25 9.11 -13.74
N ALA A 39 5.04 8.75 -12.73
CA ALA A 39 5.19 9.56 -11.53
C ALA A 39 5.85 10.91 -11.81
N ARG A 40 6.85 10.95 -12.71
CA ARG A 40 7.47 12.21 -13.16
C ARG A 40 6.48 13.07 -13.94
N GLU A 41 5.69 12.49 -14.84
CA GLU A 41 4.63 13.22 -15.55
C GLU A 41 3.61 13.84 -14.59
N LEU A 42 3.18 13.07 -13.57
CA LEU A 42 2.31 13.56 -12.51
C LEU A 42 2.95 14.73 -11.76
N ARG A 43 4.20 14.58 -11.34
CA ARG A 43 4.95 15.63 -10.65
C ARG A 43 5.00 16.92 -11.46
N GLU A 44 5.36 16.84 -12.74
CA GLU A 44 5.42 18.01 -13.63
C GLU A 44 4.05 18.68 -13.79
N ALA A 45 2.97 17.90 -13.94
CA ALA A 45 1.62 18.44 -13.99
C ALA A 45 1.26 19.18 -12.69
N VAL A 46 1.58 18.61 -11.53
CA VAL A 46 1.28 19.18 -10.20
C VAL A 46 2.09 20.45 -9.93
N LEU A 47 3.29 20.58 -10.50
CA LEU A 47 4.07 21.82 -10.40
C LEU A 47 3.35 23.01 -11.04
N THR A 48 2.49 22.78 -12.04
CA THR A 48 1.70 23.84 -12.69
C THR A 48 0.45 24.28 -11.90
N TRP A 49 -0.01 23.43 -10.97
CA TRP A 49 -1.16 23.73 -10.12
C TRP A 49 -0.78 24.72 -9.00
N ARG A 50 -1.65 25.68 -8.68
CA ARG A 50 -1.45 26.62 -7.56
C ARG A 50 -2.34 26.28 -6.37
N GLU A 51 -1.81 26.50 -5.18
CA GLU A 51 -2.54 26.23 -3.93
C GLU A 51 -3.83 27.06 -3.86
N GLY A 52 -4.95 26.41 -3.53
CA GLY A 52 -6.27 27.05 -3.45
C GLY A 52 -7.04 27.16 -4.76
N GLU A 53 -6.46 26.74 -5.89
CA GLU A 53 -7.18 26.58 -7.16
C GLU A 53 -7.81 25.19 -7.28
N GLU A 54 -8.87 25.08 -8.08
CA GLU A 54 -9.39 23.78 -8.50
C GLU A 54 -8.29 22.97 -9.20
N ILE A 55 -8.35 21.64 -9.06
CA ILE A 55 -7.34 20.74 -9.62
C ILE A 55 -7.38 20.84 -11.15
N PRO A 56 -6.28 21.21 -11.81
CA PRO A 56 -6.25 21.30 -13.27
C PRO A 56 -6.50 19.94 -13.92
N GLN A 57 -7.20 19.93 -15.06
CA GLN A 57 -7.43 18.70 -15.84
C GLN A 57 -6.12 17.94 -16.15
N ALA A 58 -5.01 18.67 -16.37
CA ALA A 58 -3.70 18.06 -16.60
C ALA A 58 -3.21 17.22 -15.41
N VAL A 59 -3.46 17.69 -14.18
CA VAL A 59 -3.11 16.96 -12.95
C VAL A 59 -3.98 15.71 -12.83
N TYR A 60 -5.27 15.83 -13.14
CA TYR A 60 -6.21 14.72 -13.12
C TYR A 60 -5.81 13.62 -14.13
N GLU A 61 -5.54 13.98 -15.38
CA GLU A 61 -5.10 13.04 -16.43
C GLU A 61 -3.77 12.37 -16.09
N ALA A 62 -2.81 13.13 -15.55
CA ALA A 62 -1.52 12.57 -15.15
C ALA A 62 -1.69 11.61 -13.96
N THR A 63 -2.56 11.93 -13.01
CA THR A 63 -2.91 11.05 -11.88
C THR A 63 -3.54 9.76 -12.38
N ARG A 64 -4.52 9.85 -13.30
CA ARG A 64 -5.17 8.70 -13.92
C ARG A 64 -4.17 7.77 -14.61
N ARG A 65 -3.29 8.31 -15.47
CA ARG A 65 -2.27 7.51 -16.16
C ARG A 65 -1.29 6.85 -15.20
N PHE A 66 -0.88 7.58 -14.16
CA PHE A 66 -0.03 7.04 -13.12
C PHE A 66 -0.73 5.88 -12.39
N VAL A 67 -1.97 6.04 -11.94
CA VAL A 67 -2.73 5.00 -11.25
C VAL A 67 -2.95 3.75 -12.13
N LEU A 68 -3.30 3.95 -13.41
CA LEU A 68 -3.41 2.86 -14.39
C LEU A 68 -2.08 2.12 -14.59
N SER A 69 -0.94 2.83 -14.56
CA SER A 69 0.39 2.20 -14.68
C SER A 69 0.75 1.30 -13.49
N LEU A 70 0.07 1.47 -12.36
CA LEU A 70 0.19 0.59 -11.19
C LEU A 70 -0.69 -0.66 -11.29
N GLY A 71 -1.40 -0.85 -12.40
CA GLY A 71 -2.34 -1.96 -12.61
C GLY A 71 -3.70 -1.78 -11.91
N VAL A 72 -3.97 -0.59 -11.37
CA VAL A 72 -5.28 -0.25 -10.78
C VAL A 72 -6.27 -0.06 -11.92
N ARG A 73 -7.43 -0.72 -11.85
CA ARG A 73 -8.49 -0.58 -12.86
C ARG A 73 -9.26 0.72 -12.66
N GLU A 74 -9.74 1.26 -13.77
CA GLU A 74 -10.66 2.40 -13.75
C GLU A 74 -12.00 2.01 -13.08
N PRO A 75 -12.55 2.86 -12.19
CA PRO A 75 -13.87 2.66 -11.61
C PRO A 75 -14.96 2.60 -12.67
N ALA A 76 -16.01 1.82 -12.43
CA ALA A 76 -17.12 1.66 -13.38
C ALA A 76 -17.87 2.99 -13.66
N GLY A 77 -17.86 3.92 -12.71
CA GLY A 77 -18.43 5.26 -12.85
C GLY A 77 -17.50 6.31 -13.46
N GLY A 78 -16.25 5.96 -13.82
CA GLY A 78 -15.22 6.94 -14.17
C GLY A 78 -14.62 7.61 -12.93
N TRP A 79 -13.40 8.13 -13.06
CA TRP A 79 -12.67 8.76 -11.95
C TRP A 79 -13.31 10.07 -11.48
N GLU A 80 -14.13 10.72 -12.32
CA GLU A 80 -14.77 11.99 -12.01
C GLU A 80 -15.97 11.81 -11.08
N ASN A 81 -16.51 10.59 -11.06
CA ASN A 81 -17.57 10.15 -10.18
C ASN A 81 -17.05 9.23 -9.06
N ASP A 82 -15.72 9.03 -8.99
CA ASP A 82 -15.08 8.29 -7.92
C ASP A 82 -14.94 9.20 -6.70
N ASP A 83 -15.95 9.16 -5.84
CA ASP A 83 -15.92 9.75 -4.51
C ASP A 83 -15.06 8.94 -3.51
N GLY A 84 -14.31 7.94 -4.02
CA GLY A 84 -13.49 6.99 -3.28
C GLY A 84 -14.26 5.98 -2.44
N TYR A 85 -15.58 5.85 -2.62
CA TYR A 85 -16.43 4.90 -1.91
C TYR A 85 -16.99 3.77 -2.78
N GLN A 86 -16.68 3.69 -4.08
CA GLN A 86 -17.27 2.68 -4.98
C GLN A 86 -16.85 1.21 -4.72
N VAL A 87 -16.13 0.90 -3.63
CA VAL A 87 -15.78 -0.50 -3.27
C VAL A 87 -16.95 -1.26 -2.63
N ARG A 88 -18.15 -0.69 -2.46
CA ARG A 88 -19.34 -1.43 -2.02
C ARG A 88 -20.63 -0.99 -2.69
N ALA A 89 -20.82 -1.36 -3.95
CA ALA A 89 -22.15 -1.34 -4.58
C ALA A 89 -22.32 -2.42 -5.67
N ILE A 90 -21.61 -3.54 -5.56
CA ILE A 90 -21.89 -4.73 -6.37
C ILE A 90 -22.27 -5.83 -5.37
N ASP A 91 -23.47 -6.39 -5.57
CA ASP A 91 -24.23 -7.32 -4.72
C ASP A 91 -25.22 -6.75 -3.70
N ARG A 92 -26.07 -5.80 -4.13
CA ARG A 92 -27.42 -5.68 -3.54
C ARG A 92 -28.45 -5.25 -4.58
N ASP A 93 -28.76 -6.15 -5.50
CA ASP A 93 -30.05 -6.11 -6.19
C ASP A 93 -31.15 -6.67 -5.27
N THR A 94 -32.38 -6.23 -5.52
CA THR A 94 -33.66 -6.43 -4.78
C THR A 94 -33.77 -5.57 -3.50
N ASP A 95 -34.68 -4.59 -3.37
CA ASP A 95 -36.11 -4.61 -3.74
C ASP A 95 -36.72 -3.19 -3.74
N GLU A 96 -37.84 -3.00 -4.43
CA GLU A 96 -38.68 -1.79 -4.41
C GLU A 96 -39.03 -1.33 -2.99
N ALA A 97 -38.68 -0.10 -2.61
CA ALA A 97 -39.30 0.58 -1.46
C ALA A 97 -39.33 2.10 -1.67
N ASP A 98 -40.52 2.68 -1.48
CA ASP A 98 -40.86 4.10 -1.61
C ASP A 98 -39.88 5.08 -0.93
N PRO A 99 -39.77 6.34 -1.43
CA PRO A 99 -38.90 7.35 -0.82
C PRO A 99 -39.36 7.70 0.61
N PRO A 100 -38.45 7.80 1.60
CA PRO A 100 -38.81 8.16 2.96
C PRO A 100 -39.11 9.67 3.09
N PRO A 101 -39.98 10.07 4.03
CA PRO A 101 -40.38 11.46 4.22
C PRO A 101 -39.24 12.31 4.79
N GLU A 102 -39.23 13.60 4.43
CA GLU A 102 -38.32 14.62 4.95
C GLU A 102 -38.44 14.69 6.49
N ALA A 103 -37.38 14.26 7.19
CA ALA A 103 -37.27 14.36 8.63
C ALA A 103 -35.96 15.07 9.01
N GLU A 104 -36.13 16.35 9.32
CA GLU A 104 -35.44 17.19 10.30
C GLU A 104 -34.01 16.84 10.74
N ALA A 105 -33.16 17.86 10.61
CA ALA A 105 -31.80 17.95 11.09
C ALA A 105 -31.64 17.55 12.56
N ALA A 106 -31.12 16.35 12.81
CA ALA A 106 -30.66 15.90 14.12
C ALA A 106 -29.16 15.56 14.07
N GLY A 107 -28.35 16.49 14.57
CA GLY A 107 -26.98 16.25 15.06
C GLY A 107 -25.93 15.92 14.00
N ALA A 108 -25.12 16.91 13.61
CA ALA A 108 -23.89 16.66 12.85
C ALA A 108 -23.03 15.60 13.59
N PRO A 109 -22.62 14.51 12.90
CA PRO A 109 -22.01 13.36 13.57
C PRO A 109 -20.62 13.72 14.09
N ARG A 110 -20.32 13.31 15.33
CA ARG A 110 -18.95 13.32 15.87
C ARG A 110 -18.04 12.49 14.95
N SER A 111 -17.22 13.21 14.19
CA SER A 111 -15.88 12.85 13.70
C SER A 111 -15.71 11.71 12.69
N TYR A 112 -16.29 11.91 11.50
CA TYR A 112 -15.90 11.20 10.27
C TYR A 112 -14.43 11.41 9.87
N GLY A 113 -13.78 12.46 10.36
CA GLY A 113 -12.34 12.70 10.19
C GLY A 113 -11.47 11.73 10.99
N ASP A 114 -11.88 11.34 12.20
CA ASP A 114 -11.05 10.49 13.07
C ASP A 114 -11.08 9.02 12.65
N ALA A 115 -12.23 8.52 12.16
CA ALA A 115 -12.33 7.16 11.63
C ALA A 115 -11.46 6.96 10.37
N SER A 116 -11.50 7.93 9.45
CA SER A 116 -10.67 7.91 8.23
C SER A 116 -9.17 7.99 8.57
N LYS A 117 -8.78 8.88 9.51
CA LYS A 117 -7.39 8.95 10.00
C LYS A 117 -6.94 7.65 10.67
N LYS A 118 -7.82 7.02 11.46
CA LYS A 118 -7.52 5.72 12.10
C LYS A 118 -7.30 4.63 11.06
N ALA A 119 -8.18 4.54 10.05
CA ALA A 119 -8.04 3.58 8.95
C ALA A 119 -6.76 3.80 8.14
N ALA A 120 -6.41 5.05 7.83
CA ALA A 120 -5.18 5.39 7.13
C ALA A 120 -3.93 4.97 7.91
N ARG A 121 -3.89 5.24 9.23
CA ARG A 121 -2.79 4.79 10.11
C ARG A 121 -2.67 3.27 10.14
N LEU A 122 -3.80 2.57 10.25
CA LEU A 122 -3.81 1.11 10.23
C LEU A 122 -3.27 0.56 8.91
N ALA A 123 -3.73 1.10 7.79
CA ALA A 123 -3.28 0.69 6.46
C ALA A 123 -1.78 0.97 6.25
N GLN A 124 -1.28 2.10 6.76
CA GLN A 124 0.15 2.44 6.70
C GLN A 124 0.98 1.46 7.51
N ALA A 125 0.58 1.16 8.74
CA ALA A 125 1.30 0.23 9.61
C ALA A 125 1.33 -1.21 9.03
N VAL A 126 0.20 -1.67 8.49
CA VAL A 126 0.13 -2.96 7.77
C VAL A 126 1.03 -2.96 6.55
N ALA A 127 0.98 -1.91 5.73
CA ALA A 127 1.82 -1.84 4.53
C ALA A 127 3.31 -1.81 4.88
N GLY A 128 3.73 -1.04 5.88
CA GLY A 128 5.12 -0.98 6.36
C GLY A 128 5.64 -2.35 6.77
N ALA A 129 4.91 -3.03 7.66
CA ALA A 129 5.26 -4.36 8.12
C ALA A 129 5.29 -5.42 7.00
N VAL A 130 4.32 -5.39 6.07
CA VAL A 130 4.29 -6.32 4.93
C VAL A 130 5.50 -6.13 4.02
N ASN A 131 5.94 -4.89 3.76
CA ASN A 131 7.09 -4.65 2.88
C ASN A 131 8.38 -5.21 3.49
N ILE A 132 8.60 -4.97 4.79
CA ILE A 132 9.77 -5.48 5.49
C ILE A 132 9.72 -7.00 5.59
N ALA A 133 8.57 -7.56 5.98
CA ALA A 133 8.40 -9.01 6.04
C ALA A 133 8.60 -9.64 4.66
N GLY A 134 8.10 -9.03 3.59
CA GLY A 134 8.32 -9.50 2.21
C GLY A 134 9.79 -9.51 1.81
N ALA A 135 10.53 -8.45 2.13
CA ALA A 135 11.96 -8.38 1.86
C ALA A 135 12.75 -9.43 2.66
N LEU A 136 12.44 -9.60 3.95
CA LEU A 136 13.12 -10.55 4.84
C LEU A 136 12.72 -12.02 4.58
N ALA A 137 11.51 -12.25 4.05
CA ALA A 137 11.03 -13.58 3.69
C ALA A 137 11.83 -14.19 2.54
N SER A 138 12.45 -13.37 1.69
CA SER A 138 13.37 -13.78 0.63
C SER A 138 14.79 -13.28 0.91
N PRO A 139 15.65 -14.06 1.58
CA PRO A 139 17.05 -13.70 1.82
C PRO A 139 17.80 -13.29 0.56
N ARG A 140 17.46 -13.92 -0.59
CA ARG A 140 18.08 -13.62 -1.89
C ARG A 140 17.70 -12.23 -2.39
N SER A 141 16.44 -11.85 -2.25
CA SER A 141 15.99 -10.51 -2.63
C SER A 141 16.60 -9.45 -1.72
N TRP A 142 16.71 -9.74 -0.42
CA TRP A 142 17.38 -8.87 0.56
C TRP A 142 18.87 -8.68 0.27
N ALA A 143 19.58 -9.75 -0.09
CA ALA A 143 21.01 -9.70 -0.40
C ALA A 143 21.33 -8.89 -1.67
N LYS A 144 20.36 -8.69 -2.57
CA LYS A 144 20.50 -7.84 -3.76
C LYS A 144 20.37 -6.34 -3.48
N ALA A 145 19.93 -5.95 -2.27
CA ALA A 145 19.77 -4.54 -1.93
C ALA A 145 21.11 -3.81 -1.94
N THR A 146 21.12 -2.56 -2.41
CA THR A 146 22.32 -1.70 -2.42
C THR A 146 22.61 -1.10 -1.06
N SER A 147 21.63 -1.09 -0.15
CA SER A 147 21.75 -0.65 1.24
C SER A 147 20.70 -1.35 2.10
N TRP A 148 21.00 -1.50 3.39
CA TRP A 148 20.09 -2.12 4.35
C TRP A 148 19.55 -1.06 5.33
N PRO A 149 18.24 -1.09 5.63
CA PRO A 149 17.68 -0.27 6.70
C PRO A 149 18.35 -0.57 8.04
N SER A 150 18.40 0.42 8.93
CA SER A 150 18.91 0.19 10.29
C SER A 150 17.98 -0.74 11.08
N ARG A 151 18.52 -1.38 12.12
CA ARG A 151 17.74 -2.21 13.03
C ARG A 151 16.55 -1.44 13.59
N GLU A 152 16.78 -0.20 14.00
CA GLU A 152 15.76 0.67 14.58
C GLU A 152 14.61 0.89 13.60
N HIS A 153 14.92 1.11 12.32
CA HIS A 153 13.92 1.27 11.29
C HIS A 153 13.09 0.00 11.09
N LEU A 154 13.74 -1.18 11.05
CA LEU A 154 13.02 -2.45 10.90
C LEU A 154 12.08 -2.72 12.08
N VAL A 155 12.55 -2.46 13.31
CA VAL A 155 11.75 -2.63 14.54
C VAL A 155 10.58 -1.64 14.57
N GLU A 156 10.80 -0.39 14.15
CA GLU A 156 9.77 0.66 14.13
C GLU A 156 8.52 0.24 13.35
N HIS A 157 8.66 -0.29 12.13
CA HIS A 157 7.49 -0.71 11.34
C HIS A 157 6.71 -1.86 11.97
N VAL A 158 7.37 -2.76 12.69
CA VAL A 158 6.68 -3.83 13.41
C VAL A 158 6.00 -3.29 14.68
N ASP A 159 6.65 -2.38 15.40
CA ASP A 159 6.08 -1.70 16.57
C ASP A 159 4.87 -0.82 16.16
N GLU A 160 4.91 -0.17 15.00
CA GLU A 160 3.77 0.56 14.41
C GLU A 160 2.58 -0.36 14.13
N LEU A 161 2.82 -1.54 13.53
CA LEU A 161 1.78 -2.54 13.29
C LEU A 161 1.14 -3.00 14.61
N LEU A 162 1.96 -3.37 15.58
CA LEU A 162 1.48 -3.82 16.89
C LEU A 162 0.66 -2.72 17.59
N SER A 163 1.13 -1.47 17.53
CA SER A 163 0.48 -0.33 18.17
C SER A 163 -0.82 0.08 17.49
N ALA A 164 -0.93 -0.05 16.17
CA ALA A 164 -2.08 0.40 15.39
C ALA A 164 -3.39 -0.33 15.76
N PHE A 165 -3.30 -1.58 16.22
CA PHE A 165 -4.46 -2.38 16.63
C PHE A 165 -4.85 -2.19 18.10
N GLY A 166 -3.97 -1.62 18.93
CA GLY A 166 -4.26 -1.32 20.34
C GLY A 166 -4.87 -2.51 21.09
N ALA A 167 -6.04 -2.33 21.69
CA ALA A 167 -6.75 -3.37 22.45
C ALA A 167 -7.24 -4.56 21.61
N GLU A 168 -7.36 -4.38 20.28
CA GLU A 168 -7.81 -5.44 19.37
C GLU A 168 -6.64 -6.33 18.88
N LEU A 169 -5.40 -5.99 19.25
CA LEU A 169 -4.20 -6.67 18.78
C LEU A 169 -4.22 -8.18 19.08
N ASP A 170 -4.56 -8.57 20.31
CA ASP A 170 -4.52 -9.99 20.70
C ASP A 170 -5.59 -10.85 20.02
N GLN A 171 -6.57 -10.23 19.35
CA GLN A 171 -7.57 -10.91 18.54
C GLN A 171 -7.04 -11.20 17.11
N GLN A 172 -5.93 -10.57 16.72
CA GLN A 172 -5.35 -10.70 15.40
C GLN A 172 -4.44 -11.93 15.30
N ARG A 173 -4.65 -12.75 14.27
CA ARG A 173 -3.84 -13.96 14.01
C ARG A 173 -2.36 -13.65 13.79
N PHE A 174 -2.04 -12.46 13.31
CA PHE A 174 -0.67 -12.01 13.06
C PHE A 174 0.07 -11.51 14.31
N ALA A 175 -0.62 -11.33 15.45
CA ALA A 175 -0.02 -10.68 16.63
C ALA A 175 1.18 -11.46 17.20
N ALA A 176 1.06 -12.79 17.34
CA ALA A 176 2.16 -13.62 17.83
C ALA A 176 3.34 -13.67 16.84
N PRO A 177 3.14 -13.93 15.53
CA PRO A 177 4.20 -13.80 14.53
C PRO A 177 4.88 -12.43 14.50
N ALA A 178 4.12 -11.33 14.59
CA ALA A 178 4.67 -9.98 14.60
C ALA A 178 5.57 -9.74 15.83
N ARG A 179 5.15 -10.17 17.02
CA ARG A 179 5.98 -10.08 18.24
C ARG A 179 7.26 -10.91 18.14
N ARG A 180 7.18 -12.12 17.58
CA ARG A 180 8.34 -12.97 17.32
C ARG A 180 9.33 -12.27 16.39
N LEU A 181 8.86 -11.78 15.26
CA LEU A 181 9.70 -11.05 14.29
C LEU A 181 10.34 -9.83 14.94
N ARG A 182 9.57 -9.03 15.69
CA ARG A 182 10.06 -7.86 16.43
C ARG A 182 11.20 -8.21 17.38
N ALA A 183 11.07 -9.30 18.14
CA ALA A 183 12.09 -9.75 19.08
C ALA A 183 13.39 -10.16 18.37
N LEU A 184 13.28 -10.89 17.25
CA LEU A 184 14.42 -11.29 16.44
C LEU A 184 15.12 -10.08 15.80
N LEU A 185 14.35 -9.16 15.22
CA LEU A 185 14.88 -7.91 14.67
C LEU A 185 15.59 -7.07 15.73
N SER A 186 15.10 -7.06 16.97
CA SER A 186 15.74 -6.33 18.07
C SER A 186 17.12 -6.89 18.45
N ALA A 187 17.38 -8.16 18.16
CA ALA A 187 18.64 -8.84 18.48
C ALA A 187 19.61 -8.93 17.30
N TRP A 188 19.15 -8.64 16.08
CA TRP A 188 19.91 -8.76 14.84
C TRP A 188 20.36 -7.40 14.33
N GLU A 189 21.60 -7.32 13.85
CA GLU A 189 22.11 -6.15 13.12
C GLU A 189 21.98 -6.40 11.61
N PRO A 190 21.21 -5.56 10.87
CA PRO A 190 20.98 -5.76 9.44
C PRO A 190 22.25 -5.87 8.61
N ALA A 191 22.35 -6.96 7.86
CA ALA A 191 23.48 -7.32 7.02
C ALA A 191 22.97 -8.04 5.75
N PRO A 192 23.80 -8.27 4.71
CA PRO A 192 23.38 -8.95 3.48
C PRO A 192 22.76 -10.34 3.74
N GLU A 193 23.27 -11.05 4.74
CA GLU A 193 22.71 -12.33 5.16
C GLU A 193 21.59 -12.14 6.18
N VAL A 194 20.38 -12.59 5.81
CA VAL A 194 19.24 -12.67 6.75
C VAL A 194 19.32 -13.99 7.52
N PRO A 195 19.30 -13.97 8.86
CA PRO A 195 19.19 -15.19 9.66
C PRO A 195 17.93 -15.99 9.33
N ALA A 196 18.04 -17.33 9.33
CA ALA A 196 16.95 -18.21 8.93
C ALA A 196 15.70 -18.03 9.80
N ASP A 197 15.88 -17.83 11.10
CA ASP A 197 14.80 -17.57 12.05
C ASP A 197 14.07 -16.23 11.79
N VAL A 198 14.80 -15.20 11.35
CA VAL A 198 14.22 -13.92 10.90
C VAL A 198 13.37 -14.14 9.65
N SER A 199 13.88 -14.87 8.65
CA SER A 199 13.13 -15.16 7.42
C SER A 199 11.90 -16.02 7.68
N GLU A 200 12.00 -17.04 8.53
CA GLU A 200 10.85 -17.85 8.94
C GLU A 200 9.79 -17.00 9.66
N ALA A 201 10.19 -16.17 10.63
CA ALA A 201 9.26 -15.30 11.34
C ALA A 201 8.59 -14.27 10.41
N ALA A 202 9.30 -13.79 9.39
CA ALA A 202 8.74 -12.92 8.36
C ALA A 202 7.71 -13.65 7.48
N ARG A 203 8.00 -14.90 7.06
CA ARG A 203 7.06 -15.76 6.32
C ARG A 203 5.81 -16.08 7.14
N ASP A 204 5.98 -16.39 8.42
CA ASP A 204 4.87 -16.64 9.35
C ASP A 204 3.96 -15.41 9.49
N LEU A 205 4.56 -14.22 9.59
CA LEU A 205 3.81 -12.96 9.64
C LEU A 205 3.00 -12.74 8.36
N LEU A 206 3.61 -12.93 7.19
CA LEU A 206 2.93 -12.80 5.90
C LEU A 206 1.78 -13.79 5.77
N ALA A 207 2.02 -15.06 6.10
CA ALA A 207 0.99 -16.10 6.07
C ALA A 207 -0.18 -15.77 7.02
N ALA A 208 0.11 -15.26 8.22
CA ALA A 208 -0.93 -14.84 9.17
C ALA A 208 -1.74 -13.61 8.71
N LEU A 209 -1.17 -12.80 7.80
CA LEU A 209 -1.84 -11.70 7.11
C LEU A 209 -2.56 -12.15 5.83
N GLY A 210 -2.53 -13.44 5.49
CA GLY A 210 -3.16 -14.01 4.29
C GLY A 210 -2.34 -13.83 3.02
N ILE A 211 -1.05 -13.52 3.13
CA ILE A 211 -0.14 -13.41 1.99
C ILE A 211 0.56 -14.76 1.81
N GLU A 212 0.21 -15.44 0.73
CA GLU A 212 0.77 -16.74 0.38
C GLU A 212 2.18 -16.61 -0.22
N ALA A 213 2.93 -17.72 -0.17
CA ALA A 213 4.22 -17.79 -0.83
C ALA A 213 4.07 -17.57 -2.35
N PRO A 214 5.03 -16.89 -3.01
CA PRO A 214 5.01 -16.75 -4.45
C PRO A 214 5.12 -18.11 -5.15
N PRO A 215 4.69 -18.24 -6.42
CA PRO A 215 4.92 -19.45 -7.21
C PRO A 215 6.40 -19.85 -7.20
N GLY A 216 6.70 -21.10 -6.87
CA GLY A 216 8.07 -21.59 -6.66
C GLY A 216 8.62 -21.43 -5.23
N GLY A 217 7.91 -20.70 -4.37
CA GLY A 217 8.29 -20.44 -3.00
C GLY A 217 9.24 -19.25 -2.84
N TRP A 218 9.45 -18.84 -1.59
CA TRP A 218 10.28 -17.69 -1.25
C TRP A 218 11.76 -17.82 -1.66
N ASP A 219 12.22 -19.04 -1.89
CA ASP A 219 13.62 -19.37 -2.18
C ASP A 219 13.87 -19.72 -3.67
N ALA A 220 12.81 -19.73 -4.51
CA ALA A 220 12.95 -20.06 -5.93
C ALA A 220 13.91 -19.10 -6.66
N PRO A 221 14.68 -19.61 -7.64
CA PRO A 221 15.40 -18.74 -8.57
C PRO A 221 14.42 -17.87 -9.34
N GLU A 222 14.73 -16.58 -9.43
CA GLU A 222 13.93 -15.59 -10.16
C GLU A 222 14.06 -15.86 -11.66
N GLY A 223 13.02 -16.45 -12.26
CA GLY A 223 12.94 -16.75 -13.68
C GLY A 223 11.68 -17.56 -14.00
N ALA A 224 10.88 -17.08 -14.96
CA ALA A 224 9.80 -17.88 -15.53
C ALA A 224 10.35 -19.22 -16.05
N PRO A 225 9.57 -20.32 -16.05
CA PRO A 225 9.97 -21.51 -16.79
C PRO A 225 10.28 -21.07 -18.22
N GLU A 226 11.50 -21.34 -18.70
CA GLU A 226 11.86 -21.09 -20.09
C GLU A 226 10.76 -21.71 -20.96
N ALA A 227 9.99 -20.87 -21.64
CA ALA A 227 9.06 -21.35 -22.63
C ALA A 227 9.90 -22.13 -23.66
N PRO A 228 9.49 -23.34 -24.08
CA PRO A 228 10.27 -24.13 -25.00
C PRO A 228 10.54 -23.31 -26.25
N SER A 229 11.83 -23.13 -26.55
CA SER A 229 12.30 -22.47 -27.76
C SER A 229 11.70 -23.21 -28.96
N ASN A 230 10.69 -22.62 -29.58
CA ASN A 230 10.20 -23.07 -30.88
C ASN A 230 11.24 -22.66 -31.92
N ASP A 231 12.34 -23.42 -32.00
CA ASP A 231 13.14 -23.49 -33.21
C ASP A 231 12.28 -24.19 -34.27
N CYS A 232 11.65 -23.38 -35.12
CA CYS A 232 11.05 -23.82 -36.36
C CYS A 232 12.17 -24.29 -37.31
N GLY A 233 12.26 -25.61 -37.53
CA GLY A 233 12.94 -26.21 -38.68
C GLY A 233 12.04 -26.31 -39.89
#